data_AF-A0A4Y9N050-F1
#
_entry.id   AF-A0A4Y9N050-F1
#
_cell.length_a   1.000
_cell.length_b   1.000
_cell.length_c   1.000
_cell.angle_alpha   90.00
_cell.angle_beta   90.00
_cell.angle_gamma   90.00
#
_symmetry.space_group_name_H-M   'P 1'
#
loop_
_entity.id
_entity.type
_entity.pdbx_description
1 polymer ?
#
loop_
_entity_poly.entity_id
_entity_poly.type
_entity_poly.pdbx_seq_one_letter_code
_entity_poly.pdbx_strand_id
1 'polypeptide(L)'
;MVRTHTVVAGETLTALALRFYNEGELYRLIATASGVADPNTLRVGQRLILPDFARHTAAAGDTLAGLASRFYGDADLDRLIARASGIAESSSLTAGQRLIVPEVRRHTVVTGDTLSALAARFYGDAAFHPLIATVNGIPDPSDIDVGQRLVIFTGRSDGFGLRIVDRNENDARLWYYRFQTAAIGWNPGVNVLLPDDYRTSGRTYPVLYLFHGGNEDFRQFDFLGIREWTAGKPLIVVMPDGGHAGWYSNPVSSFVGPRNWETFHIAQLLPWIEANFRAYAEYDGRAVSGFSMGGFGALKYAAKYYGHFASVSSHSGPASLRRDFGLVVHWANITSAVLDLAGGTVYGAPLWNQARVSADNPVERIESYRSKRIFLVAGTSPDPLNWFDSVNEAQVLAGQREFRDRLRAAGIPHDAREVPGGHFVRPELFRQDIDGVIARLRPAGVSATVADTDP
;
A
#
# COMPACT_ATOMS: atom_id res chain seq x y z
N MET A 1 13.59 0.45 3.96
CA MET A 1 14.99 0.00 3.80
C MET A 1 15.38 0.27 2.36
N VAL A 2 16.54 0.83 2.11
CA VAL A 2 16.93 1.09 0.72
C VAL A 2 17.35 -0.21 0.03
N ARG A 3 17.20 -0.33 -1.30
CA ARG A 3 17.82 -1.46 -2.01
C ARG A 3 19.33 -1.34 -1.88
N THR A 4 20.01 -2.45 -1.61
CA THR A 4 21.45 -2.51 -1.53
C THR A 4 22.00 -3.53 -2.52
N HIS A 5 23.24 -3.33 -2.96
CA HIS A 5 23.92 -4.23 -3.88
C HIS A 5 25.39 -4.33 -3.53
N THR A 6 25.96 -5.53 -3.65
CA THR A 6 27.41 -5.74 -3.52
C THR A 6 27.95 -6.04 -4.91
N VAL A 7 28.83 -5.16 -5.39
CA VAL A 7 29.40 -5.23 -6.74
C VAL A 7 30.10 -6.57 -6.97
N VAL A 8 29.78 -7.21 -8.09
CA VAL A 8 30.51 -8.38 -8.59
C VAL A 8 31.36 -8.02 -9.82
N ALA A 9 32.24 -8.93 -10.23
CA ALA A 9 33.18 -8.69 -11.32
C ALA A 9 32.45 -8.35 -12.64
N GLY A 10 32.88 -7.28 -13.30
CA GLY A 10 32.36 -6.84 -14.60
C GLY A 10 31.14 -5.92 -14.55
N GLU A 11 30.62 -5.59 -13.37
CA GLU A 11 29.48 -4.67 -13.25
C GLU A 11 29.89 -3.20 -13.42
N THR A 12 29.00 -2.40 -14.02
CA THR A 12 29.09 -0.95 -14.10
C THR A 12 27.84 -0.31 -13.49
N LEU A 13 27.93 0.94 -13.02
CA LEU A 13 26.75 1.61 -12.47
C LEU A 13 25.64 1.78 -13.51
N THR A 14 25.98 1.98 -14.80
CA THR A 14 25.00 2.06 -15.89
C THR A 14 24.25 0.75 -16.10
N ALA A 15 24.96 -0.39 -16.07
CA ALA A 15 24.32 -1.71 -16.18
C ALA A 15 23.44 -2.01 -14.96
N LEU A 16 23.89 -1.63 -13.76
CA LEU A 16 23.09 -1.74 -12.55
C LEU A 16 21.85 -0.84 -12.61
N ALA A 17 21.98 0.39 -13.09
CA ALA A 17 20.86 1.31 -13.24
C ALA A 17 19.83 0.81 -14.26
N LEU A 18 20.27 0.29 -15.41
CA LEU A 18 19.39 -0.42 -16.36
C LEU A 18 18.70 -1.61 -15.70
N ARG A 19 19.43 -2.43 -14.94
CA ARG A 19 18.86 -3.61 -14.28
C ARG A 19 17.81 -3.25 -13.22
N PHE A 20 18.07 -2.24 -12.40
CA PHE A 20 17.26 -1.94 -11.21
C PHE A 20 16.23 -0.84 -11.40
N TYR A 21 16.39 0.02 -12.40
CA TYR A 21 15.47 1.12 -12.70
C TYR A 21 15.00 1.12 -14.16
N ASN A 22 15.46 0.18 -14.99
CA ASN A 22 15.18 0.14 -16.42
C ASN A 22 15.67 1.39 -17.19
N GLU A 23 16.59 2.16 -16.62
CA GLU A 23 17.14 3.39 -17.20
C GLU A 23 18.61 3.57 -16.81
N GLY A 24 19.50 3.59 -17.82
CA GLY A 24 20.95 3.66 -17.59
C GLY A 24 21.40 4.98 -16.96
N GLU A 25 20.75 6.10 -17.29
CA GLU A 25 21.09 7.44 -16.77
C GLU A 25 20.95 7.56 -15.24
N LEU A 26 20.19 6.66 -14.60
CA LEU A 26 20.05 6.62 -13.14
C LEU A 26 21.29 6.07 -12.43
N TYR A 27 22.38 5.79 -13.15
CA TYR A 27 23.68 5.51 -12.53
C TYR A 27 24.13 6.65 -11.62
N ARG A 28 23.78 7.91 -11.95
CA ARG A 28 24.11 9.11 -11.15
C ARG A 28 23.38 9.12 -9.81
N LEU A 29 22.16 8.60 -9.77
CA LEU A 29 21.40 8.41 -8.53
C LEU A 29 22.11 7.40 -7.62
N ILE A 30 22.57 6.27 -8.17
CA ILE A 30 23.33 5.26 -7.41
C ILE A 30 24.63 5.88 -6.90
N ALA A 31 25.37 6.59 -7.76
CA ALA A 31 26.63 7.22 -7.39
C ALA A 31 26.44 8.25 -6.27
N THR A 32 25.42 9.11 -6.38
CA THR A 32 25.08 10.13 -5.37
C THR A 32 24.74 9.48 -4.03
N ALA A 33 23.91 8.43 -4.04
CA ALA A 33 23.46 7.76 -2.82
C ALA A 33 24.52 6.88 -2.15
N SER A 34 25.44 6.34 -2.96
CA SER A 34 26.51 5.46 -2.50
C SER A 34 27.84 6.18 -2.29
N GLY A 35 27.87 7.51 -2.45
CA GLY A 35 29.11 8.29 -2.30
C GLY A 35 30.21 7.90 -3.29
N VAL A 36 29.87 7.41 -4.49
CA VAL A 36 30.85 7.00 -5.49
C VAL A 36 31.34 8.23 -6.25
N ALA A 37 32.60 8.59 -6.03
CA ALA A 37 33.21 9.77 -6.64
C ALA A 37 33.44 9.62 -8.15
N ASP A 38 33.93 8.45 -8.60
CA ASP A 38 34.09 8.12 -10.02
C ASP A 38 33.16 6.95 -10.40
N PRO A 39 32.06 7.21 -11.13
CA PRO A 39 31.11 6.22 -11.60
C PRO A 39 31.69 5.10 -12.47
N ASN A 40 32.87 5.32 -13.06
CA ASN A 40 33.52 4.35 -13.95
C ASN A 40 34.41 3.36 -13.19
N THR A 41 34.66 3.58 -11.90
CA THR A 41 35.53 2.73 -11.09
C THR A 41 34.73 2.06 -9.97
N LEU A 42 34.22 0.85 -10.22
CA LEU A 42 33.63 0.01 -9.18
C LEU A 42 34.60 -1.09 -8.74
N ARG A 43 34.65 -1.35 -7.44
CA ARG A 43 35.47 -2.43 -6.86
C ARG A 43 34.59 -3.63 -6.54
N VAL A 44 35.06 -4.84 -6.84
CA VAL A 44 34.38 -6.06 -6.39
C VAL A 44 34.24 -6.05 -4.86
N GLY A 45 33.05 -6.37 -4.36
CA GLY A 45 32.73 -6.29 -2.93
C GLY A 45 32.30 -4.89 -2.45
N GLN A 46 32.37 -3.86 -3.31
CA GLN A 46 31.88 -2.53 -2.96
C GLN A 46 30.37 -2.56 -2.75
N ARG A 47 29.94 -1.98 -1.63
CA ARG A 47 28.52 -1.87 -1.27
C ARG A 47 27.92 -0.61 -1.86
N LEU A 48 26.75 -0.75 -2.46
CA LEU A 48 25.99 0.32 -3.10
C LEU A 48 24.60 0.41 -2.51
N ILE A 49 24.06 1.62 -2.50
CA ILE A 49 22.68 1.96 -2.19
C ILE A 49 21.97 2.37 -3.47
N LEU A 50 20.79 1.79 -3.69
CA LEU A 50 19.93 2.02 -4.83
C LEU A 50 18.61 2.62 -4.33
N PRO A 51 18.56 3.96 -4.14
CA PRO A 51 17.39 4.62 -3.58
C PRO A 51 16.23 4.68 -4.56
N ASP A 52 15.04 4.89 -4.03
CA ASP A 52 13.93 5.32 -4.87
C ASP A 52 14.07 6.82 -5.17
N PHE A 53 13.31 7.29 -6.15
CA PHE A 53 13.38 8.67 -6.61
C PHE A 53 12.02 9.12 -7.16
N ALA A 54 11.84 10.44 -7.17
CA ALA A 54 10.80 11.11 -7.90
C ALA A 54 11.37 11.76 -9.16
N ARG A 55 10.53 11.88 -10.19
CA ARG A 55 10.80 12.71 -11.36
C ARG A 55 10.07 14.03 -11.18
N HIS A 56 10.80 15.13 -11.31
CA HIS A 56 10.23 16.47 -11.32
C HIS A 56 10.45 17.11 -12.69
N THR A 57 9.42 17.73 -13.25
CA THR A 57 9.56 18.56 -14.45
C THR A 57 9.58 20.00 -13.99
N ALA A 58 10.72 20.69 -14.17
CA ALA A 58 10.90 22.06 -13.71
C ALA A 58 9.82 22.97 -14.31
N ALA A 59 9.13 23.71 -13.44
CA ALA A 59 8.22 24.77 -13.82
C ALA A 59 8.97 26.11 -13.92
N ALA A 60 8.35 27.11 -14.53
CA ALA A 60 8.89 28.46 -14.53
C ALA A 60 9.03 28.97 -13.09
N GLY A 61 10.23 29.45 -12.73
CA GLY A 61 10.53 29.94 -11.39
C GLY A 61 11.05 28.89 -10.40
N ASP A 62 11.09 27.61 -10.79
CA ASP A 62 11.73 26.59 -9.95
C ASP A 62 13.23 26.88 -9.78
N THR A 63 13.72 26.66 -8.56
CA THR A 63 15.15 26.66 -8.23
C THR A 63 15.49 25.36 -7.53
N LEU A 64 16.75 24.90 -7.62
CA LEU A 64 17.16 23.68 -6.93
C LEU A 64 16.95 23.78 -5.41
N ALA A 65 17.33 24.91 -4.80
CA ALA A 65 17.08 25.22 -3.39
C ALA A 65 15.58 25.23 -3.02
N GLY A 66 14.73 25.79 -3.89
CA GLY A 66 13.28 25.77 -3.68
C GLY A 66 12.68 24.36 -3.77
N LEU A 67 13.17 23.55 -4.71
CA LEU A 67 12.79 22.14 -4.81
C LEU A 67 13.29 21.34 -3.60
N ALA A 68 14.52 21.55 -3.16
CA ALA A 68 15.07 20.89 -1.98
C ALA A 68 14.30 21.28 -0.70
N SER A 69 13.95 22.56 -0.54
CA SER A 69 13.07 23.02 0.53
C SER A 69 11.71 22.31 0.49
N ARG A 70 11.12 22.17 -0.71
CA ARG A 70 9.82 21.52 -0.90
C ARG A 70 9.84 20.02 -0.62
N PHE A 71 10.85 19.31 -1.12
CA PHE A 71 10.92 17.84 -1.03
C PHE A 71 11.59 17.33 0.23
N TYR A 72 12.54 18.09 0.78
CA TYR A 72 13.38 17.67 1.91
C TYR A 72 13.20 18.54 3.15
N GLY A 73 12.47 19.65 3.05
CA GLY A 73 12.34 20.63 4.12
C GLY A 73 13.64 21.42 4.38
N ASP A 74 14.58 21.40 3.43
CA ASP A 74 15.93 21.93 3.61
C ASP A 74 16.53 22.36 2.25
N ALA A 75 16.82 23.65 2.11
CA ALA A 75 17.32 24.23 0.87
C ALA A 75 18.73 23.74 0.51
N ASP A 76 19.55 23.41 1.52
CA ASP A 76 20.97 23.07 1.37
C ASP A 76 21.18 21.63 0.84
N LEU A 77 20.07 20.90 0.64
CA LEU A 77 20.06 19.56 0.07
C LEU A 77 19.86 19.55 -1.45
N ASP A 78 19.88 20.73 -2.08
CA ASP A 78 19.82 20.94 -3.52
C ASP A 78 20.91 20.19 -4.31
N ARG A 79 22.09 20.04 -3.72
CA ARG A 79 23.20 19.23 -4.22
C ARG A 79 22.81 17.79 -4.54
N LEU A 80 21.87 17.20 -3.80
CA LEU A 80 21.41 15.84 -4.03
C LEU A 80 20.61 15.74 -5.34
N ILE A 81 19.75 16.72 -5.60
CA ILE A 81 18.95 16.81 -6.83
C ILE A 81 19.88 17.09 -8.02
N ALA A 82 20.81 18.04 -7.87
CA ALA A 82 21.75 18.41 -8.91
C ALA A 82 22.60 17.22 -9.36
N ARG A 83 23.24 16.52 -8.40
CA ARG A 83 24.10 15.36 -8.68
C ARG A 83 23.32 14.19 -9.27
N ALA A 84 22.16 13.86 -8.72
CA ALA A 84 21.32 12.78 -9.24
C ALA A 84 20.78 13.08 -10.64
N SER A 85 20.54 14.36 -10.96
CA SER A 85 20.08 14.82 -12.28
C SER A 85 21.23 15.07 -13.27
N GLY A 86 22.49 15.00 -12.83
CA GLY A 86 23.65 15.25 -13.66
C GLY A 86 23.83 16.70 -14.10
N ILE A 87 23.41 17.67 -13.28
CA ILE A 87 23.55 19.11 -13.55
C ILE A 87 24.44 19.78 -12.50
N ALA A 88 24.98 20.96 -12.82
CA ALA A 88 25.76 21.73 -11.85
C ALA A 88 24.86 22.27 -10.73
N GLU A 89 25.39 22.33 -9.50
CA GLU A 89 24.67 22.82 -8.31
C GLU A 89 24.26 24.31 -8.48
N SER A 90 25.02 25.07 -9.29
CA SER A 90 24.73 26.47 -9.63
C SER A 90 23.86 26.67 -10.88
N SER A 91 23.38 25.60 -11.52
CA SER A 91 22.59 25.71 -12.74
C SER A 91 21.23 26.34 -12.49
N SER A 92 20.88 27.35 -13.29
CA SER A 92 19.49 27.79 -13.43
C SER A 92 18.64 26.70 -14.09
N LEU A 93 17.47 26.42 -13.54
CA LEU A 93 16.55 25.45 -14.11
C LEU A 93 15.78 26.05 -15.28
N THR A 94 15.67 25.27 -16.36
CA THR A 94 14.84 25.65 -17.52
C THR A 94 13.47 24.98 -17.39
N ALA A 95 12.39 25.71 -17.66
CA ALA A 95 11.04 25.13 -17.65
C ALA A 95 10.96 23.93 -18.62
N GLY A 96 10.38 22.82 -18.18
CA GLY A 96 10.34 21.55 -18.91
C GLY A 96 11.54 20.63 -18.66
N GLN A 97 12.60 21.10 -17.98
CA GLN A 97 13.75 20.27 -17.64
C GLN A 97 13.35 19.15 -16.66
N ARG A 98 13.74 17.91 -16.97
CA ARG A 98 13.48 16.75 -16.12
C ARG A 98 14.61 16.58 -15.09
N LEU A 99 14.22 16.48 -13.83
CA LEU A 99 15.10 16.31 -12.69
C LEU A 99 14.79 14.99 -11.96
N ILE A 100 15.82 14.41 -11.41
CA ILE A 100 15.76 13.27 -10.50
C ILE A 100 15.88 13.81 -9.08
N VAL A 101 14.85 13.56 -8.28
CA VAL A 101 14.77 13.94 -6.88
C VAL A 101 14.87 12.67 -6.05
N PRO A 102 16.04 12.34 -5.48
CA PRO A 102 16.17 11.14 -4.66
C PRO A 102 15.22 11.15 -3.45
N GLU A 103 14.67 10.00 -3.09
CA GLU A 103 13.86 9.84 -1.87
C GLU A 103 14.79 9.72 -0.66
N VAL A 104 14.66 10.64 0.29
CA VAL A 104 15.47 10.67 1.52
C VAL A 104 14.59 10.85 2.75
N ARG A 105 15.08 10.38 3.89
CA ARG A 105 14.54 10.68 5.22
C ARG A 105 15.54 11.54 5.99
N ARG A 106 15.02 12.58 6.65
CA ARG A 106 15.80 13.39 7.61
C ARG A 106 15.65 12.74 8.99
N HIS A 107 16.76 12.26 9.55
CA HIS A 107 16.82 11.63 10.88
C HIS A 107 17.54 12.56 11.84
N THR A 108 16.88 12.95 12.93
CA THR A 108 17.54 13.67 14.04
C THR A 108 18.18 12.63 14.94
N VAL A 109 19.50 12.72 15.12
CA VAL A 109 20.26 11.82 16.00
C VAL A 109 19.74 11.95 17.44
N VAL A 110 19.43 10.83 18.06
CA VAL A 110 19.01 10.75 19.46
C VAL A 110 20.06 10.01 20.30
N THR A 111 19.96 10.12 21.62
CA THR A 111 20.87 9.42 22.53
C THR A 111 20.89 7.91 22.25
N GLY A 112 22.09 7.36 22.05
CA GLY A 112 22.31 5.94 21.77
C GLY A 112 22.34 5.58 20.28
N ASP A 113 22.08 6.52 19.37
CA ASP A 113 22.30 6.30 17.95
C ASP A 113 23.78 6.09 17.64
N THR A 114 24.05 5.19 16.70
CA THR A 114 25.35 5.05 16.01
C THR A 114 25.09 4.91 14.52
N LEU A 115 26.02 5.32 13.66
CA LEU A 115 25.82 5.14 12.22
C LEU A 115 25.65 3.65 11.84
N SER A 116 26.30 2.73 12.56
CA SER A 116 26.12 1.29 12.41
C SER A 116 24.70 0.82 12.76
N ALA A 117 24.13 1.30 13.87
CA ALA A 117 22.75 0.98 14.24
C ALA A 117 21.74 1.57 13.24
N LEU A 118 21.98 2.80 12.79
CA LEU A 118 21.17 3.44 11.76
C LEU A 118 21.28 2.70 10.41
N ALA A 119 22.47 2.26 10.01
CA ALA A 119 22.66 1.45 8.81
C ALA A 119 21.96 0.09 8.91
N ALA A 120 22.06 -0.60 10.05
CA ALA A 120 21.29 -1.83 10.28
C ALA A 120 19.78 -1.58 10.17
N ARG A 121 19.31 -0.47 10.75
CA ARG A 121 17.89 -0.08 10.73
C ARG A 121 17.38 0.28 9.33
N PHE A 122 18.13 1.10 8.59
CA PHE A 122 17.66 1.70 7.34
C PHE A 122 18.15 0.97 6.09
N TYR A 123 19.26 0.23 6.17
CA TYR A 123 19.89 -0.50 5.06
C TYR A 123 19.98 -2.01 5.30
N GLY A 124 19.61 -2.49 6.49
CA GLY A 124 19.54 -3.93 6.82
C GLY A 124 20.86 -4.56 7.24
N ASP A 125 21.95 -3.81 7.15
CA ASP A 125 23.29 -4.28 7.51
C ASP A 125 24.12 -3.09 8.03
N ALA A 126 24.69 -3.26 9.23
CA ALA A 126 25.52 -2.26 9.89
C ALA A 126 26.77 -1.90 9.06
N ALA A 127 27.23 -2.78 8.16
CA ALA A 127 28.38 -2.54 7.29
C ALA A 127 28.14 -1.41 6.26
N PHE A 128 26.90 -0.92 6.10
CA PHE A 128 26.59 0.21 5.22
C PHE A 128 26.76 1.58 5.90
N HIS A 129 27.16 1.64 7.17
CA HIS A 129 27.38 2.91 7.88
C HIS A 129 28.35 3.89 7.20
N PRO A 130 29.42 3.46 6.47
CA PRO A 130 30.30 4.41 5.79
C PRO A 130 29.58 5.22 4.70
N LEU A 131 28.51 4.67 4.13
CA LEU A 131 27.71 5.37 3.12
C LEU A 131 26.85 6.48 3.75
N ILE A 132 26.34 6.26 4.96
CA ILE A 132 25.66 7.32 5.73
C ILE A 132 26.66 8.44 6.03
N ALA A 133 27.84 8.10 6.53
CA ALA A 133 28.88 9.08 6.85
C ALA A 133 29.26 9.93 5.62
N THR A 134 29.53 9.27 4.49
CA THR A 134 29.96 9.92 3.24
C THR A 134 28.93 10.93 2.72
N VAL A 135 27.65 10.55 2.65
CA VAL A 135 26.58 11.44 2.16
C VAL A 135 26.38 12.65 3.07
N ASN A 136 26.59 12.48 4.37
CA ASN A 136 26.44 13.53 5.37
C ASN A 136 27.73 14.34 5.60
N GLY A 137 28.83 14.00 4.91
CA GLY A 137 30.11 14.68 5.06
C GLY A 137 30.75 14.46 6.44
N ILE A 138 30.50 13.31 7.07
CA ILE A 138 31.02 12.93 8.39
C ILE A 138 32.35 12.20 8.18
N PRO A 139 33.50 12.77 8.60
CA PRO A 139 34.81 12.15 8.41
C PRO A 139 35.04 10.93 9.31
N ASP A 140 34.64 11.02 10.59
CA ASP A 140 34.68 9.92 11.55
C ASP A 140 33.25 9.43 11.83
N PRO A 141 32.88 8.20 11.45
CA PRO A 141 31.55 7.62 11.70
C PRO A 141 31.12 7.55 13.17
N SER A 142 32.05 7.72 14.11
CA SER A 142 31.80 7.74 15.56
C SER A 142 31.38 9.13 16.05
N ASP A 143 31.68 10.18 15.29
CA ASP A 143 31.42 11.57 15.65
C ASP A 143 30.04 12.00 15.11
N ILE A 144 28.98 11.51 15.76
CA ILE A 144 27.62 12.02 15.58
C ILE A 144 27.07 12.60 16.88
N ASP A 145 26.48 13.79 16.78
CA ASP A 145 25.97 14.51 17.94
C ASP A 145 24.45 14.41 18.03
N VAL A 146 23.93 14.29 19.25
CA VAL A 146 22.48 14.36 19.50
C VAL A 146 21.94 15.69 18.96
N GLY A 147 20.84 15.63 18.20
CA GLY A 147 20.26 16.77 17.50
C GLY A 147 20.78 16.98 16.08
N GLN A 148 21.88 16.34 15.68
CA GLN A 148 22.38 16.41 14.31
C GLN A 148 21.37 15.80 13.33
N ARG A 149 21.11 16.48 12.21
CA ARG A 149 20.15 16.03 11.19
C ARG A 149 20.86 15.31 10.04
N LEU A 150 20.71 14.00 10.00
CA LEU A 150 21.27 13.13 8.96
C LEU A 150 20.30 12.98 7.79
N VAL A 151 20.85 12.97 6.57
CA VAL A 151 20.20 12.50 5.36
C VAL A 151 20.42 10.99 5.24
N ILE A 152 19.33 10.25 5.20
CA ILE A 152 19.33 8.81 4.95
C ILE A 152 18.61 8.58 3.63
N PHE A 153 19.29 8.02 2.64
CA PHE A 153 18.63 7.65 1.38
C PHE A 153 17.62 6.54 1.65
N THR A 154 16.45 6.62 1.04
CA THR A 154 15.39 5.65 1.28
C THR A 154 14.92 5.02 0.00
N GLY A 155 14.35 3.84 0.16
CA GLY A 155 13.63 3.14 -0.87
C GLY A 155 12.62 2.23 -0.20
N ARG A 156 11.77 1.65 -1.03
CA ARG A 156 10.78 0.67 -0.61
C ARG A 156 11.47 -0.64 -0.35
N SER A 157 11.25 -1.19 0.84
CA SER A 157 11.88 -2.41 1.31
C SER A 157 10.93 -3.47 1.76
N ASP A 158 11.52 -4.65 1.90
CA ASP A 158 11.13 -5.67 2.85
C ASP A 158 10.78 -5.12 4.24
N GLY A 159 9.93 -5.84 4.95
CA GLY A 159 9.45 -5.49 6.29
C GLY A 159 8.14 -6.19 6.60
N PHE A 160 7.80 -6.30 7.88
CA PHE A 160 6.52 -6.89 8.33
C PHE A 160 6.28 -8.31 7.81
N GLY A 161 7.36 -9.08 7.60
CA GLY A 161 7.32 -10.44 7.05
C GLY A 161 7.08 -10.52 5.54
N LEU A 162 7.18 -9.39 4.82
CA LEU A 162 7.18 -9.32 3.36
C LEU A 162 8.59 -9.09 2.85
N ARG A 163 9.01 -9.88 1.86
CA ARG A 163 10.20 -9.64 1.05
C ARG A 163 9.79 -9.31 -0.37
N ILE A 164 10.18 -8.18 -0.91
CA ILE A 164 9.91 -7.82 -2.31
C ILE A 164 10.73 -8.75 -3.20
N VAL A 165 10.05 -9.50 -4.07
CA VAL A 165 10.69 -10.41 -5.03
C VAL A 165 10.52 -9.97 -6.47
N ASP A 166 9.55 -9.10 -6.74
CA ASP A 166 9.32 -8.49 -8.04
C ASP A 166 8.60 -7.15 -7.84
N ARG A 167 8.85 -6.18 -8.72
CA ARG A 167 8.16 -4.88 -8.70
C ARG A 167 8.33 -4.11 -10.00
N ASN A 168 7.39 -3.22 -10.29
CA ASN A 168 7.53 -2.22 -11.33
C ASN A 168 6.96 -0.88 -10.86
N GLU A 169 7.79 0.16 -10.96
CA GLU A 169 7.48 1.52 -10.52
C GLU A 169 7.61 2.53 -11.68
N ASN A 170 7.65 2.05 -12.92
CA ASN A 170 7.90 2.87 -14.10
C ASN A 170 6.67 3.68 -14.53
N ASP A 171 5.47 3.17 -14.24
CA ASP A 171 4.23 3.89 -14.52
C ASP A 171 4.14 5.19 -13.70
N ALA A 172 3.45 6.19 -14.25
CA ALA A 172 3.24 7.48 -13.61
C ALA A 172 2.44 7.36 -12.30
N ARG A 173 1.57 6.36 -12.19
CA ARG A 173 0.67 6.20 -11.03
C ARG A 173 0.54 4.76 -10.55
N LEU A 174 0.47 3.77 -11.44
CA LEU A 174 0.23 2.38 -11.03
C LEU A 174 1.53 1.61 -10.85
N TRP A 175 1.90 1.35 -9.60
CA TRP A 175 3.02 0.48 -9.29
C TRP A 175 2.54 -0.89 -8.87
N TYR A 176 3.34 -1.92 -9.10
CA TYR A 176 3.06 -3.24 -8.56
C TYR A 176 4.25 -3.79 -7.78
N TYR A 177 3.93 -4.67 -6.84
CA TYR A 177 4.87 -5.43 -6.04
C TYR A 177 4.41 -6.88 -5.97
N ARG A 178 5.36 -7.81 -5.92
CA ARG A 178 5.14 -9.18 -5.45
C ARG A 178 5.99 -9.44 -4.24
N PHE A 179 5.42 -10.17 -3.30
CA PHE A 179 6.05 -10.44 -2.02
C PHE A 179 6.24 -11.92 -1.79
N GLN A 180 7.43 -12.34 -1.36
CA GLN A 180 7.56 -13.59 -0.64
C GLN A 180 7.17 -13.37 0.83
N THR A 181 6.37 -14.28 1.39
CA THR A 181 5.90 -14.25 2.78
C THR A 181 5.62 -15.66 3.28
N ALA A 182 5.71 -15.89 4.59
CA ALA A 182 5.28 -17.14 5.21
C ALA A 182 3.74 -17.31 5.27
N ALA A 183 2.98 -16.23 5.07
CA ALA A 183 1.52 -16.25 5.16
C ALA A 183 0.85 -16.94 3.95
N ILE A 184 1.49 -16.88 2.77
CA ILE A 184 0.96 -17.35 1.50
C ILE A 184 2.02 -18.25 0.83
N GLY A 185 1.62 -19.43 0.37
CA GLY A 185 2.53 -20.39 -0.27
C GLY A 185 3.02 -20.02 -1.68
N TRP A 186 2.78 -18.80 -2.14
CA TRP A 186 3.31 -18.23 -3.39
C TRP A 186 3.62 -16.74 -3.18
N ASN A 187 4.01 -16.03 -4.24
CA ASN A 187 4.32 -14.60 -4.17
C ASN A 187 3.07 -13.72 -4.51
N PRO A 188 2.21 -13.35 -3.54
CA PRO A 188 1.04 -12.51 -3.80
C PRO A 188 1.45 -11.16 -4.41
N GLY A 189 0.63 -10.70 -5.34
CA GLY A 189 0.73 -9.39 -5.98
C GLY A 189 -0.06 -8.31 -5.25
N VAL A 190 0.44 -7.08 -5.35
CA VAL A 190 -0.25 -5.88 -4.87
C VAL A 190 -0.02 -4.76 -5.88
N ASN A 191 -1.11 -4.17 -6.35
CA ASN A 191 -1.06 -2.90 -7.07
C ASN A 191 -1.21 -1.73 -6.08
N VAL A 192 -0.41 -0.69 -6.27
CA VAL A 192 -0.51 0.58 -5.55
C VAL A 192 -0.67 1.68 -6.57
N LEU A 193 -1.87 2.25 -6.64
CA LEU A 193 -2.20 3.36 -7.51
C LEU A 193 -2.04 4.67 -6.75
N LEU A 194 -1.16 5.52 -7.27
CA LEU A 194 -0.79 6.79 -6.66
C LEU A 194 -1.59 7.96 -7.24
N PRO A 195 -1.78 9.03 -6.47
CA PRO A 195 -2.32 10.29 -6.97
C PRO A 195 -1.38 10.92 -8.00
N ASP A 196 -1.92 11.72 -8.93
CA ASP A 196 -1.14 12.30 -10.04
C ASP A 196 0.04 13.16 -9.55
N ASP A 197 -0.11 13.82 -8.40
CA ASP A 197 0.89 14.70 -7.79
C ASP A 197 1.82 13.98 -6.81
N TYR A 198 1.71 12.65 -6.63
CA TYR A 198 2.48 11.92 -5.61
C TYR A 198 3.98 12.19 -5.71
N ARG A 199 4.53 12.17 -6.94
CA ARG A 199 5.98 12.38 -7.17
C ARG A 199 6.42 13.83 -6.99
N THR A 200 5.52 14.81 -7.06
CA THR A 200 5.89 16.23 -7.15
C THR A 200 5.50 17.06 -5.93
N SER A 201 4.49 16.63 -5.18
CA SER A 201 3.85 17.44 -4.14
C SER A 201 4.55 17.40 -2.79
N GLY A 202 5.27 16.31 -2.46
CA GLY A 202 5.80 16.06 -1.11
C GLY A 202 4.71 15.79 -0.04
N ARG A 203 3.44 15.63 -0.44
CA ARG A 203 2.32 15.41 0.49
C ARG A 203 2.27 13.98 1.01
N THR A 204 1.66 13.83 2.18
CA THR A 204 1.15 12.58 2.76
C THR A 204 -0.33 12.45 2.41
N TYR A 205 -0.78 11.24 2.09
CA TYR A 205 -2.09 10.97 1.50
C TYR A 205 -2.92 9.98 2.32
N PRO A 206 -4.26 10.07 2.28
CA PRO A 206 -5.12 8.99 2.72
C PRO A 206 -4.99 7.75 1.82
N VAL A 207 -5.35 6.58 2.35
CA VAL A 207 -5.26 5.28 1.67
C VAL A 207 -6.60 4.56 1.63
N LEU A 208 -6.99 4.08 0.44
CA LEU A 208 -8.09 3.16 0.23
C LEU A 208 -7.55 1.77 -0.08
N TYR A 209 -7.82 0.78 0.78
CA TYR A 209 -7.60 -0.63 0.47
C TYR A 209 -8.82 -1.17 -0.27
N LEU A 210 -8.63 -1.60 -1.52
CA LEU A 210 -9.68 -1.99 -2.44
C LEU A 210 -9.56 -3.48 -2.84
N PHE A 211 -10.55 -4.27 -2.42
CA PHE A 211 -10.53 -5.72 -2.47
C PHE A 211 -11.35 -6.29 -3.63
N HIS A 212 -10.73 -7.16 -4.42
CA HIS A 212 -11.34 -7.83 -5.57
C HIS A 212 -12.32 -8.95 -5.15
N GLY A 213 -13.17 -9.37 -6.08
CA GLY A 213 -14.14 -10.46 -5.95
C GLY A 213 -13.51 -11.85 -6.09
N GLY A 214 -14.35 -12.89 -6.11
CA GLY A 214 -13.88 -14.26 -6.29
C GLY A 214 -13.38 -14.51 -7.72
N ASN A 215 -12.36 -15.35 -7.85
CA ASN A 215 -11.69 -15.76 -9.09
C ASN A 215 -11.06 -14.60 -9.87
N GLU A 216 -10.69 -13.54 -9.14
CA GLU A 216 -9.99 -12.35 -9.62
C GLU A 216 -8.62 -12.23 -8.92
N ASP A 217 -7.88 -11.16 -9.20
CA ASP A 217 -6.59 -10.88 -8.55
C ASP A 217 -6.32 -9.36 -8.43
N PHE A 218 -5.15 -9.00 -7.88
CA PHE A 218 -4.70 -7.62 -7.66
C PHE A 218 -4.76 -6.67 -8.87
N ARG A 219 -4.92 -7.20 -10.10
CA ARG A 219 -5.01 -6.43 -11.36
C ARG A 219 -6.44 -6.08 -11.75
N GLN A 220 -7.44 -6.71 -11.15
CA GLN A 220 -8.81 -6.64 -11.64
C GLN A 220 -9.34 -5.21 -11.76
N PHE A 221 -9.17 -4.39 -10.72
CA PHE A 221 -9.64 -3.01 -10.75
C PHE A 221 -8.89 -2.15 -11.77
N ASP A 222 -7.64 -2.50 -12.13
CA ASP A 222 -6.93 -1.86 -13.24
C ASP A 222 -7.63 -2.12 -14.57
N PHE A 223 -7.99 -3.38 -14.84
CA PHE A 223 -8.75 -3.76 -16.04
C PHE A 223 -10.14 -3.10 -16.10
N LEU A 224 -10.73 -2.77 -14.94
CA LEU A 224 -12.02 -2.07 -14.86
C LEU A 224 -11.90 -0.54 -14.97
N GLY A 225 -10.69 0.02 -15.01
CA GLY A 225 -10.47 1.45 -15.23
C GLY A 225 -10.35 2.30 -13.97
N ILE A 226 -9.94 1.73 -12.83
CA ILE A 226 -9.71 2.46 -11.57
C ILE A 226 -8.79 3.69 -11.71
N ARG A 227 -7.86 3.67 -12.68
CA ARG A 227 -6.98 4.82 -13.00
C ARG A 227 -7.77 6.07 -13.37
N GLU A 228 -8.82 5.91 -14.18
CA GLU A 228 -9.70 7.00 -14.60
C GLU A 228 -10.58 7.46 -13.44
N TRP A 229 -11.09 6.51 -12.65
CA TRP A 229 -11.99 6.82 -11.52
C TRP A 229 -11.29 7.61 -10.42
N THR A 230 -9.97 7.51 -10.34
CA THR A 230 -9.12 8.17 -9.33
C THR A 230 -8.28 9.31 -9.90
N ALA A 231 -8.41 9.64 -11.19
CA ALA A 231 -7.68 10.74 -11.79
C ALA A 231 -8.04 12.08 -11.12
N GLY A 232 -7.02 12.88 -10.81
CA GLY A 232 -7.11 14.15 -10.09
C GLY A 232 -7.41 14.01 -8.59
N LYS A 233 -7.54 12.80 -8.05
CA LYS A 233 -7.95 12.58 -6.66
C LYS A 233 -6.74 12.36 -5.75
N PRO A 234 -6.61 13.07 -4.62
CA PRO A 234 -5.46 12.97 -3.71
C PRO A 234 -5.59 11.76 -2.77
N LEU A 235 -5.59 10.55 -3.34
CA LEU A 235 -5.81 9.29 -2.64
C LEU A 235 -4.85 8.22 -3.17
N ILE A 236 -4.23 7.44 -2.27
CA ILE A 236 -3.54 6.20 -2.65
C ILE A 236 -4.56 5.07 -2.64
N VAL A 237 -4.58 4.23 -3.68
CA VAL A 237 -5.42 3.02 -3.72
C VAL A 237 -4.53 1.78 -3.74
N VAL A 238 -4.71 0.91 -2.75
CA VAL A 238 -3.97 -0.36 -2.60
C VAL A 238 -4.91 -1.50 -2.97
N MET A 239 -4.52 -2.30 -3.97
CA MET A 239 -5.31 -3.40 -4.51
C MET A 239 -4.50 -4.69 -4.37
N PRO A 240 -4.65 -5.42 -3.26
CA PRO A 240 -3.91 -6.67 -3.03
C PRO A 240 -4.64 -7.90 -3.57
N ASP A 241 -3.86 -8.96 -3.82
CA ASP A 241 -4.38 -10.32 -3.98
C ASP A 241 -5.10 -10.78 -2.70
N GLY A 242 -6.24 -11.44 -2.88
CA GLY A 242 -7.02 -12.11 -1.83
C GLY A 242 -7.29 -13.59 -2.11
N GLY A 243 -6.62 -14.18 -3.10
CA GLY A 243 -6.83 -15.55 -3.59
C GLY A 243 -8.06 -15.69 -4.49
N HIS A 244 -8.18 -16.80 -5.22
CA HIS A 244 -9.37 -17.02 -6.08
C HIS A 244 -10.64 -17.16 -5.23
N ALA A 245 -10.52 -17.75 -4.04
CA ALA A 245 -11.59 -17.83 -3.06
C ALA A 245 -10.97 -17.79 -1.66
N GLY A 246 -10.13 -16.80 -1.37
CA GLY A 246 -9.49 -16.69 -0.06
C GLY A 246 -10.38 -16.06 1.01
N TRP A 247 -11.48 -15.43 0.61
CA TRP A 247 -12.47 -14.78 1.49
C TRP A 247 -11.85 -13.83 2.51
N TYR A 248 -10.70 -13.23 2.17
CA TYR A 248 -9.96 -12.31 3.03
C TYR A 248 -9.76 -12.87 4.44
N SER A 249 -9.51 -14.17 4.53
CA SER A 249 -9.55 -14.94 5.77
C SER A 249 -8.32 -15.84 5.91
N ASN A 250 -7.97 -16.13 7.17
CA ASN A 250 -7.09 -17.27 7.45
C ASN A 250 -7.96 -18.55 7.51
N PRO A 251 -7.66 -19.62 6.76
CA PRO A 251 -8.47 -20.81 6.79
C PRO A 251 -8.29 -21.59 8.10
N VAL A 252 -9.31 -22.35 8.48
CA VAL A 252 -9.20 -23.36 9.57
C VAL A 252 -8.30 -24.51 9.14
N SER A 253 -8.37 -24.91 7.86
CA SER A 253 -7.54 -25.98 7.30
C SER A 253 -7.16 -25.70 5.85
N SER A 254 -5.95 -26.12 5.46
CA SER A 254 -5.44 -26.07 4.09
C SER A 254 -4.57 -27.30 3.84
N PHE A 255 -4.68 -27.90 2.66
CA PHE A 255 -3.84 -29.04 2.24
C PHE A 255 -2.78 -28.68 1.20
N VAL A 256 -2.63 -27.39 0.88
CA VAL A 256 -1.67 -26.86 -0.12
C VAL A 256 -0.71 -25.83 0.48
N GLY A 257 -0.54 -25.88 1.80
CA GLY A 257 0.29 -24.92 2.55
C GLY A 257 -0.46 -23.62 2.93
N PRO A 258 0.27 -22.58 3.34
CA PRO A 258 -0.32 -21.36 3.88
C PRO A 258 -1.19 -20.58 2.87
N ARG A 259 -2.38 -20.15 3.32
CA ARG A 259 -3.34 -19.27 2.62
C ARG A 259 -3.91 -18.22 3.58
N ASN A 260 -3.04 -17.68 4.43
CA ASN A 260 -3.41 -16.78 5.52
C ASN A 260 -3.59 -15.34 5.02
N TRP A 261 -4.65 -15.10 4.25
CA TRP A 261 -4.93 -13.80 3.62
C TRP A 261 -5.16 -12.68 4.64
N GLU A 262 -5.82 -12.97 5.75
CA GLU A 262 -6.03 -11.98 6.82
C GLU A 262 -4.72 -11.55 7.47
N THR A 263 -3.81 -12.49 7.70
CA THR A 263 -2.45 -12.16 8.16
C THR A 263 -1.72 -11.30 7.12
N PHE A 264 -1.75 -11.70 5.84
CA PHE A 264 -1.11 -10.95 4.76
C PHE A 264 -1.60 -9.51 4.67
N HIS A 265 -2.93 -9.27 4.69
CA HIS A 265 -3.47 -7.92 4.55
C HIS A 265 -3.22 -7.04 5.78
N ILE A 266 -3.52 -7.55 6.97
CA ILE A 266 -3.60 -6.71 8.18
C ILE A 266 -2.28 -6.64 8.92
N ALA A 267 -1.62 -7.78 9.15
CA ALA A 267 -0.39 -7.82 9.93
C ALA A 267 0.86 -7.48 9.09
N GLN A 268 0.78 -7.65 7.76
CA GLN A 268 1.94 -7.47 6.89
C GLN A 268 1.79 -6.29 5.93
N LEU A 269 0.78 -6.31 5.04
CA LEU A 269 0.67 -5.34 3.96
C LEU A 269 0.30 -3.94 4.45
N LEU A 270 -0.67 -3.81 5.35
CA LEU A 270 -1.09 -2.53 5.90
C LEU A 270 0.09 -1.73 6.49
N PRO A 271 0.86 -2.27 7.46
CA PRO A 271 2.02 -1.55 8.00
C PRO A 271 3.16 -1.42 6.97
N TRP A 272 3.27 -2.35 6.00
CA TRP A 272 4.23 -2.22 4.91
C TRP A 272 3.92 -1.00 4.02
N ILE A 273 2.65 -0.77 3.65
CA ILE A 273 2.26 0.41 2.87
C ILE A 273 2.62 1.69 3.63
N GLU A 274 2.33 1.77 4.92
CA GLU A 274 2.60 2.95 5.73
C GLU A 274 4.08 3.26 5.92
N ALA A 275 4.92 2.22 5.97
CA ALA A 275 6.36 2.39 6.07
C ALA A 275 7.01 2.80 4.73
N ASN A 276 6.37 2.49 3.60
CA ASN A 276 6.97 2.57 2.26
C ASN A 276 6.32 3.64 1.36
N PHE A 277 5.19 4.21 1.76
CA PHE A 277 4.49 5.28 1.05
C PHE A 277 4.21 6.45 1.98
N ARG A 278 4.08 7.66 1.40
CA ARG A 278 3.62 8.85 2.12
C ARG A 278 2.12 8.72 2.38
N ALA A 279 1.78 7.88 3.36
CA ALA A 279 0.44 7.49 3.73
C ALA A 279 0.15 7.85 5.20
N TYR A 280 -1.09 8.27 5.49
CA TYR A 280 -1.56 8.47 6.86
C TYR A 280 -1.81 7.11 7.54
N ALA A 281 -1.07 6.85 8.62
CA ALA A 281 -1.09 5.59 9.37
C ALA A 281 -2.09 5.59 10.54
N GLU A 282 -2.98 6.58 10.60
CA GLU A 282 -4.02 6.70 11.61
C GLU A 282 -5.40 6.24 11.10
N TYR A 283 -6.34 6.09 12.02
CA TYR A 283 -7.74 5.74 11.74
C TYR A 283 -8.36 6.61 10.64
N ASP A 284 -8.24 7.93 10.76
CA ASP A 284 -8.77 8.89 9.80
C ASP A 284 -7.99 8.95 8.48
N GLY A 285 -6.87 8.23 8.38
CA GLY A 285 -6.08 8.10 7.16
C GLY A 285 -6.49 6.94 6.26
N ARG A 286 -7.32 5.99 6.74
CA ARG A 286 -7.59 4.73 6.05
C ARG A 286 -9.07 4.47 5.76
N ALA A 287 -9.33 3.96 4.57
CA ALA A 287 -10.59 3.36 4.17
C ALA A 287 -10.39 1.93 3.64
N VAL A 288 -11.44 1.13 3.72
CA VAL A 288 -11.49 -0.21 3.12
C VAL A 288 -12.76 -0.36 2.26
N SER A 289 -12.62 -0.87 1.05
CA SER A 289 -13.73 -1.11 0.12
C SER A 289 -13.50 -2.42 -0.62
N GLY A 290 -14.54 -2.96 -1.25
CA GLY A 290 -14.38 -4.11 -2.12
C GLY A 290 -15.65 -4.52 -2.83
N PHE A 291 -15.47 -5.41 -3.81
CA PHE A 291 -16.55 -6.01 -4.58
C PHE A 291 -16.75 -7.48 -4.21
N SER A 292 -17.99 -7.96 -4.09
CA SER A 292 -18.32 -9.37 -3.88
C SER A 292 -17.61 -9.96 -2.64
N MET A 293 -16.78 -11.00 -2.82
CA MET A 293 -15.87 -11.53 -1.81
C MET A 293 -15.05 -10.43 -1.10
N GLY A 294 -14.58 -9.42 -1.84
CA GLY A 294 -13.87 -8.25 -1.30
C GLY A 294 -14.78 -7.31 -0.52
N GLY A 295 -16.05 -7.20 -0.90
CA GLY A 295 -17.04 -6.44 -0.14
C GLY A 295 -17.33 -7.07 1.23
N PHE A 296 -17.32 -8.41 1.31
CA PHE A 296 -17.31 -9.11 2.60
C PHE A 296 -16.03 -8.85 3.38
N GLY A 297 -14.86 -8.98 2.74
CA GLY A 297 -13.56 -8.70 3.35
C GLY A 297 -13.48 -7.29 3.97
N ALA A 298 -14.00 -6.29 3.27
CA ALA A 298 -14.05 -4.90 3.73
C ALA A 298 -14.91 -4.74 5.00
N LEU A 299 -16.14 -5.29 5.01
CA LEU A 299 -17.00 -5.28 6.20
C LEU A 299 -16.34 -6.04 7.36
N LYS A 300 -15.86 -7.26 7.10
CA LYS A 300 -15.16 -8.08 8.08
C LYS A 300 -14.00 -7.32 8.73
N TYR A 301 -13.09 -6.73 7.95
CA TYR A 301 -11.93 -6.03 8.49
C TYR A 301 -12.32 -4.76 9.24
N ALA A 302 -13.28 -3.99 8.74
CA ALA A 302 -13.80 -2.83 9.45
C ALA A 302 -14.40 -3.19 10.82
N ALA A 303 -15.00 -4.38 10.95
CA ALA A 303 -15.62 -4.82 12.20
C ALA A 303 -14.65 -5.47 13.19
N LYS A 304 -13.74 -6.31 12.68
CA LYS A 304 -12.78 -7.06 13.47
C LYS A 304 -11.62 -6.19 13.94
N TYR A 305 -11.19 -5.27 13.08
CA TYR A 305 -10.13 -4.31 13.33
C TYR A 305 -10.68 -2.88 13.39
N TYR A 306 -11.66 -2.71 14.29
CA TYR A 306 -12.49 -1.50 14.41
C TYR A 306 -11.71 -0.18 14.55
N GLY A 307 -10.46 -0.23 15.03
CA GLY A 307 -9.58 0.93 15.16
C GLY A 307 -8.75 1.28 13.92
N HIS A 308 -8.84 0.54 12.82
CA HIS A 308 -7.99 0.78 11.63
C HIS A 308 -8.62 1.66 10.56
N PHE A 309 -9.94 1.58 10.32
CA PHE A 309 -10.56 2.22 9.15
C PHE A 309 -11.69 3.19 9.53
N ALA A 310 -11.58 4.44 9.05
CA ALA A 310 -12.59 5.49 9.22
C ALA A 310 -13.74 5.44 8.20
N SER A 311 -13.54 4.74 7.08
CA SER A 311 -14.59 4.48 6.08
C SER A 311 -14.57 3.02 5.65
N VAL A 312 -15.75 2.44 5.48
CA VAL A 312 -15.95 1.11 4.92
C VAL A 312 -17.00 1.14 3.83
N SER A 313 -16.73 0.42 2.74
CA SER A 313 -17.68 0.28 1.64
C SER A 313 -17.80 -1.18 1.20
N SER A 314 -19.00 -1.60 0.81
CA SER A 314 -19.26 -2.96 0.36
C SER A 314 -20.12 -2.94 -0.91
N HIS A 315 -19.52 -3.33 -2.03
CA HIS A 315 -20.20 -3.42 -3.32
C HIS A 315 -20.56 -4.87 -3.61
N SER A 316 -21.85 -5.19 -3.59
CA SER A 316 -22.40 -6.55 -3.72
C SER A 316 -21.69 -7.58 -2.81
N GLY A 317 -21.23 -7.17 -1.63
CA GLY A 317 -20.60 -8.07 -0.65
C GLY A 317 -21.60 -8.62 0.37
N PRO A 318 -21.51 -9.91 0.77
CA PRO A 318 -22.38 -10.45 1.81
C PRO A 318 -22.01 -9.88 3.19
N ALA A 319 -23.02 -9.56 3.99
CA ALA A 319 -22.85 -8.97 5.32
C ALA A 319 -23.27 -9.89 6.47
N SER A 320 -23.83 -11.07 6.19
CA SER A 320 -24.37 -11.99 7.21
C SER A 320 -23.92 -13.42 6.97
N LEU A 321 -23.12 -13.96 7.91
CA LEU A 321 -22.57 -15.31 7.82
C LEU A 321 -23.51 -16.41 8.34
N ARG A 322 -24.47 -16.08 9.20
CA ARG A 322 -25.37 -17.06 9.86
C ARG A 322 -26.75 -17.17 9.24
N ARG A 323 -27.14 -16.20 8.43
CA ARG A 323 -28.44 -16.18 7.77
C ARG A 323 -28.59 -17.39 6.85
N ASP A 324 -29.84 -17.84 6.67
CA ASP A 324 -30.22 -18.88 5.71
C ASP A 324 -29.39 -20.17 5.89
N PHE A 325 -29.34 -20.64 7.15
CA PHE A 325 -28.55 -21.81 7.59
C PHE A 325 -27.04 -21.68 7.31
N GLY A 326 -26.55 -20.43 7.31
CA GLY A 326 -25.15 -20.10 7.09
C GLY A 326 -24.68 -20.29 5.65
N LEU A 327 -25.56 -20.06 4.68
CA LEU A 327 -25.26 -20.26 3.27
C LEU A 327 -23.96 -19.58 2.80
N VAL A 328 -23.64 -18.37 3.31
CA VAL A 328 -22.39 -17.67 2.98
C VAL A 328 -21.15 -18.43 3.50
N VAL A 329 -21.22 -19.04 4.67
CA VAL A 329 -20.10 -19.85 5.19
C VAL A 329 -19.97 -21.16 4.42
N HIS A 330 -21.08 -21.81 4.06
CA HIS A 330 -21.04 -22.97 3.16
C HIS A 330 -20.40 -22.59 1.82
N TRP A 331 -20.81 -21.46 1.25
CA TRP A 331 -20.28 -20.95 0.00
C TRP A 331 -18.78 -20.65 0.10
N ALA A 332 -18.33 -20.00 1.18
CA ALA A 332 -16.92 -19.77 1.44
C ALA A 332 -16.13 -21.08 1.53
N ASN A 333 -16.60 -22.02 2.35
CA ASN A 333 -15.94 -23.33 2.49
C ASN A 333 -15.85 -24.10 1.17
N ILE A 334 -16.94 -24.18 0.40
CA ILE A 334 -16.98 -24.94 -0.85
C ILE A 334 -16.07 -24.30 -1.91
N THR A 335 -16.16 -22.99 -2.10
CA THR A 335 -15.34 -22.30 -3.12
C THR A 335 -13.86 -22.34 -2.76
N SER A 336 -13.49 -22.09 -1.51
CA SER A 336 -12.10 -22.19 -1.06
C SER A 336 -11.57 -23.63 -1.12
N ALA A 337 -12.38 -24.63 -0.76
CA ALA A 337 -11.98 -26.04 -0.84
C ALA A 337 -11.58 -26.42 -2.27
N VAL A 338 -12.32 -25.95 -3.27
CA VAL A 338 -12.07 -26.25 -4.68
C VAL A 338 -10.91 -25.43 -5.24
N LEU A 339 -10.88 -24.12 -4.97
CA LEU A 339 -9.98 -23.21 -5.70
C LEU A 339 -8.64 -22.95 -5.00
N ASP A 340 -8.61 -22.92 -3.66
CA ASP A 340 -7.44 -22.40 -2.92
C ASP A 340 -6.89 -23.34 -1.84
N LEU A 341 -7.67 -24.30 -1.33
CA LEU A 341 -7.37 -25.09 -0.12
C LEU A 341 -7.29 -26.61 -0.33
N ALA A 342 -7.60 -27.10 -1.53
CA ALA A 342 -7.61 -28.53 -1.92
C ALA A 342 -8.39 -29.43 -0.93
N GLY A 343 -9.63 -29.07 -0.62
CA GLY A 343 -10.49 -29.76 0.36
C GLY A 343 -10.44 -29.18 1.77
N GLY A 344 -9.54 -28.22 2.04
CA GLY A 344 -9.52 -27.44 3.27
C GLY A 344 -10.70 -26.46 3.38
N THR A 345 -10.84 -25.78 4.52
CA THR A 345 -12.02 -24.95 4.80
C THR A 345 -11.64 -23.62 5.46
N VAL A 346 -12.40 -22.56 5.14
CA VAL A 346 -12.22 -21.24 5.76
C VAL A 346 -12.70 -21.26 7.20
N TYR A 347 -13.89 -21.83 7.43
CA TYR A 347 -14.59 -21.79 8.72
C TYR A 347 -14.70 -23.15 9.41
N GLY A 348 -14.20 -24.24 8.82
CA GLY A 348 -14.32 -25.60 9.36
C GLY A 348 -15.50 -26.39 8.76
N ALA A 349 -15.43 -27.73 8.80
CA ALA A 349 -16.50 -28.66 8.43
C ALA A 349 -16.27 -30.03 9.12
N PRO A 350 -17.31 -30.85 9.43
CA PRO A 350 -18.74 -30.59 9.21
C PRO A 350 -19.34 -29.58 10.20
N LEU A 351 -18.72 -29.41 11.37
CA LEU A 351 -19.06 -28.35 12.32
C LEU A 351 -18.10 -27.18 12.14
N TRP A 352 -18.64 -25.97 12.02
CA TRP A 352 -17.82 -24.78 11.82
C TRP A 352 -17.27 -24.27 13.15
N ASN A 353 -16.10 -23.64 13.08
CA ASN A 353 -15.51 -22.89 14.16
C ASN A 353 -16.39 -21.65 14.46
N GLN A 354 -17.28 -21.81 15.45
CA GLN A 354 -18.26 -20.80 15.83
C GLN A 354 -17.61 -19.47 16.23
N ALA A 355 -16.48 -19.52 16.94
CA ALA A 355 -15.76 -18.33 17.34
C ALA A 355 -15.23 -17.55 16.13
N ARG A 356 -14.70 -18.24 15.12
CA ARG A 356 -14.25 -17.60 13.87
C ARG A 356 -15.40 -17.01 13.08
N VAL A 357 -16.50 -17.75 12.93
CA VAL A 357 -17.71 -17.24 12.25
C VAL A 357 -18.21 -15.97 12.93
N SER A 358 -18.37 -15.97 14.26
CA SER A 358 -18.80 -14.77 15.00
C SER A 358 -17.80 -13.62 14.95
N ALA A 359 -16.50 -13.90 14.96
CA ALA A 359 -15.46 -12.87 14.83
C ALA A 359 -15.48 -12.20 13.45
N ASP A 360 -15.84 -12.95 12.40
CA ASP A 360 -15.81 -12.49 11.02
C ASP A 360 -17.19 -12.04 10.50
N ASN A 361 -18.27 -12.15 11.29
CA ASN A 361 -19.63 -11.84 10.87
C ASN A 361 -20.01 -10.36 11.10
N PRO A 362 -20.18 -9.54 10.04
CA PRO A 362 -20.50 -8.11 10.18
C PRO A 362 -21.75 -7.81 11.02
N VAL A 363 -22.84 -8.55 10.83
CA VAL A 363 -24.12 -8.34 11.55
C VAL A 363 -24.06 -8.65 13.05
N GLU A 364 -23.04 -9.37 13.51
CA GLU A 364 -22.81 -9.63 14.95
C GLU A 364 -21.90 -8.57 15.60
N ARG A 365 -21.37 -7.64 14.81
CA ARG A 365 -20.40 -6.64 15.27
C ARG A 365 -20.85 -5.21 14.99
N ILE A 366 -22.16 -4.95 14.99
CA ILE A 366 -22.77 -3.65 14.62
C ILE A 366 -22.11 -2.45 15.32
N GLU A 367 -21.86 -2.55 16.63
CA GLU A 367 -21.27 -1.46 17.42
C GLU A 367 -19.87 -1.07 16.96
N SER A 368 -19.13 -1.99 16.34
CA SER A 368 -17.79 -1.70 15.81
C SER A 368 -17.80 -0.73 14.62
N TYR A 369 -18.96 -0.49 14.01
CA TYR A 369 -19.13 0.42 12.88
C TYR A 369 -19.43 1.88 13.27
N ARG A 370 -19.52 2.19 14.57
CA ARG A 370 -19.69 3.57 15.02
C ARG A 370 -18.54 4.46 14.53
N SER A 371 -18.87 5.73 14.27
CA SER A 371 -17.90 6.76 13.84
C SER A 371 -17.18 6.45 12.51
N LYS A 372 -17.78 5.58 11.67
CA LYS A 372 -17.33 5.28 10.32
C LYS A 372 -18.27 5.89 9.30
N ARG A 373 -17.73 6.26 8.14
CA ARG A 373 -18.54 6.33 6.92
C ARG A 373 -18.83 4.90 6.46
N ILE A 374 -20.10 4.61 6.15
CA ILE A 374 -20.53 3.29 5.67
C ILE A 374 -21.26 3.48 4.35
N PHE A 375 -20.81 2.80 3.29
CA PHE A 375 -21.43 2.83 1.96
C PHE A 375 -21.71 1.42 1.46
N LEU A 376 -22.97 1.12 1.17
CA LEU A 376 -23.41 -0.23 0.79
C LEU A 376 -24.08 -0.19 -0.57
N VAL A 377 -23.72 -1.12 -1.45
CA VAL A 377 -24.35 -1.28 -2.76
C VAL A 377 -24.76 -2.74 -2.93
N ALA A 378 -26.00 -2.96 -3.39
CA ALA A 378 -26.47 -4.26 -3.84
C ALA A 378 -27.39 -4.10 -5.06
N GLY A 379 -27.36 -5.08 -5.96
CA GLY A 379 -28.29 -5.25 -7.06
C GLY A 379 -29.65 -5.78 -6.60
N THR A 380 -30.71 -5.44 -7.33
CA THR A 380 -32.09 -5.85 -7.02
C THR A 380 -32.67 -6.87 -7.99
N SER A 381 -31.97 -7.19 -9.08
CA SER A 381 -32.53 -7.97 -10.19
C SER A 381 -31.45 -8.84 -10.83
N PRO A 382 -31.08 -9.96 -10.19
CA PRO A 382 -30.08 -10.86 -10.75
C PRO A 382 -30.55 -11.50 -12.06
N ASP A 383 -29.61 -11.92 -12.89
CA ASP A 383 -29.92 -12.64 -14.13
C ASP A 383 -30.61 -13.97 -13.81
N PRO A 384 -31.90 -14.17 -14.17
CA PRO A 384 -32.64 -15.38 -13.86
C PRO A 384 -32.12 -16.62 -14.61
N LEU A 385 -31.31 -16.44 -15.66
CA LEU A 385 -30.70 -17.53 -16.43
C LEU A 385 -29.33 -17.97 -15.87
N ASN A 386 -28.71 -17.15 -15.01
CA ASN A 386 -27.49 -17.49 -14.30
C ASN A 386 -27.82 -17.81 -12.83
N TRP A 387 -28.02 -19.09 -12.53
CA TRP A 387 -28.36 -19.56 -11.18
C TRP A 387 -27.36 -19.10 -10.11
N PHE A 388 -26.07 -19.05 -10.45
CA PHE A 388 -25.02 -18.60 -9.53
C PHE A 388 -25.16 -17.10 -9.20
N ASP A 389 -25.47 -16.28 -10.19
CA ASP A 389 -25.75 -14.84 -10.03
C ASP A 389 -27.05 -14.60 -9.25
N SER A 390 -28.09 -15.38 -9.54
CA SER A 390 -29.40 -15.34 -8.86
C SER A 390 -29.34 -15.68 -7.38
N VAL A 391 -28.68 -16.78 -7.00
CA VAL A 391 -28.56 -17.18 -5.59
C VAL A 391 -27.61 -16.25 -4.85
N ASN A 392 -26.50 -15.86 -5.47
CA ASN A 392 -25.52 -14.99 -4.85
C ASN A 392 -26.09 -13.59 -4.58
N GLU A 393 -26.67 -12.91 -5.58
CA GLU A 393 -27.13 -11.54 -5.38
C GLU A 393 -28.38 -11.45 -4.51
N ALA A 394 -29.30 -12.42 -4.58
CA ALA A 394 -30.45 -12.45 -3.67
C ALA A 394 -30.01 -12.61 -2.20
N GLN A 395 -28.97 -13.41 -1.95
CA GLN A 395 -28.42 -13.65 -0.61
C GLN A 395 -27.60 -12.47 -0.10
N VAL A 396 -26.77 -11.88 -0.97
CA VAL A 396 -26.05 -10.64 -0.70
C VAL A 396 -27.03 -9.51 -0.35
N LEU A 397 -28.08 -9.32 -1.16
CA LEU A 397 -29.08 -8.30 -0.93
C LEU A 397 -29.82 -8.52 0.40
N ALA A 398 -30.25 -9.75 0.68
CA ALA A 398 -30.92 -10.08 1.93
C ALA A 398 -30.02 -9.86 3.16
N GLY A 399 -28.74 -10.27 3.07
CA GLY A 399 -27.75 -10.05 4.13
C GLY A 399 -27.43 -8.57 4.33
N GLN A 400 -27.30 -7.77 3.26
CA GLN A 400 -27.09 -6.33 3.37
C GLN A 400 -28.33 -5.60 3.93
N ARG A 401 -29.55 -6.03 3.58
CA ARG A 401 -30.78 -5.50 4.20
C ARG A 401 -30.80 -5.78 5.71
N GLU A 402 -30.48 -7.00 6.13
CA GLU A 402 -30.34 -7.33 7.57
C GLU A 402 -29.32 -6.43 8.26
N PHE A 403 -28.15 -6.25 7.65
CA PHE A 403 -27.10 -5.40 8.21
C PHE A 403 -27.54 -3.93 8.33
N ARG A 404 -28.19 -3.39 7.31
CA ARG A 404 -28.74 -2.02 7.31
C ARG A 404 -29.80 -1.82 8.37
N ASP A 405 -30.71 -2.77 8.54
CA ASP A 405 -31.75 -2.68 9.55
C ASP A 405 -31.15 -2.69 10.96
N ARG A 406 -30.11 -3.51 11.19
CA ARG A 406 -29.36 -3.49 12.46
C ARG A 406 -28.58 -2.18 12.67
N LEU A 407 -27.93 -1.63 11.64
CA LEU A 407 -27.29 -0.31 11.71
C LEU A 407 -28.30 0.78 12.06
N ARG A 408 -29.48 0.77 11.41
CA ARG A 408 -30.57 1.71 11.68
C ARG A 408 -31.06 1.58 13.13
N ALA A 409 -31.27 0.35 13.61
CA ALA A 409 -31.68 0.10 14.99
C ALA A 409 -30.64 0.58 16.02
N ALA A 410 -29.35 0.52 15.69
CA ALA A 410 -28.25 1.00 16.54
C ALA A 410 -27.97 2.52 16.40
N GLY A 411 -28.73 3.23 15.56
CA GLY A 411 -28.55 4.66 15.28
C GLY A 411 -27.26 5.00 14.54
N ILE A 412 -26.73 4.07 13.73
CA ILE A 412 -25.46 4.25 13.00
C ILE A 412 -25.76 4.76 11.57
N PRO A 413 -25.30 5.98 11.20
CA PRO A 413 -25.49 6.53 9.86
C PRO A 413 -24.83 5.68 8.79
N HIS A 414 -25.52 5.50 7.66
CA HIS A 414 -25.01 4.76 6.51
C HIS A 414 -25.70 5.24 5.22
N ASP A 415 -24.99 5.19 4.10
CA ASP A 415 -25.57 5.30 2.76
C ASP A 415 -25.70 3.90 2.17
N ALA A 416 -26.86 3.57 1.62
CA ALA A 416 -27.13 2.29 1.00
C ALA A 416 -27.90 2.45 -0.29
N ARG A 417 -27.42 1.79 -1.35
CA ARG A 417 -27.99 1.83 -2.69
C ARG A 417 -28.40 0.43 -3.11
N GLU A 418 -29.70 0.28 -3.33
CA GLU A 418 -30.27 -0.86 -4.04
C GLU A 418 -30.55 -0.43 -5.47
N VAL A 419 -29.90 -1.04 -6.45
CA VAL A 419 -29.95 -0.60 -7.85
C VAL A 419 -30.33 -1.76 -8.79
N PRO A 420 -31.02 -1.48 -9.92
CA PRO A 420 -31.34 -2.53 -10.90
C PRO A 420 -30.10 -3.29 -11.40
N GLY A 421 -30.31 -4.56 -11.78
CA GLY A 421 -29.29 -5.48 -12.28
C GLY A 421 -28.74 -6.48 -11.25
N GLY A 422 -27.88 -7.38 -11.72
CA GLY A 422 -27.28 -8.47 -10.94
C GLY A 422 -25.92 -8.13 -10.32
N HIS A 423 -25.03 -9.12 -10.26
CA HIS A 423 -23.77 -9.04 -9.53
C HIS A 423 -22.60 -8.57 -10.40
N PHE A 424 -22.51 -7.26 -10.67
CA PHE A 424 -21.41 -6.66 -11.42
C PHE A 424 -20.90 -5.36 -10.79
N VAL A 425 -19.66 -5.01 -11.10
CA VAL A 425 -19.04 -3.75 -10.68
C VAL A 425 -19.73 -2.58 -11.39
N ARG A 426 -20.14 -1.57 -10.61
CA ARG A 426 -20.83 -0.38 -11.10
C ARG A 426 -19.90 0.83 -11.03
N PRO A 427 -19.23 1.22 -12.13
CA PRO A 427 -18.20 2.27 -12.10
C PRO A 427 -18.68 3.60 -11.51
N GLU A 428 -19.92 4.00 -11.81
CA GLU A 428 -20.50 5.25 -11.34
C GLU A 428 -20.64 5.28 -9.81
N LEU A 429 -21.05 4.16 -9.21
CA LEU A 429 -21.16 4.04 -7.75
C LEU A 429 -19.78 3.94 -7.09
N PHE A 430 -18.80 3.31 -7.73
CA PHE A 430 -17.42 3.33 -7.24
C PHE A 430 -16.83 4.74 -7.26
N ARG A 431 -17.06 5.53 -8.30
CA ARG A 431 -16.62 6.94 -8.35
C ARG A 431 -17.24 7.76 -7.21
N GLN A 432 -18.55 7.62 -6.99
CA GLN A 432 -19.25 8.28 -5.87
C GLN A 432 -18.73 7.81 -4.51
N ASP A 433 -18.44 6.51 -4.38
CA ASP A 433 -17.88 5.95 -3.15
C ASP A 433 -16.49 6.52 -2.85
N ILE A 434 -15.61 6.56 -3.86
CA ILE A 434 -14.27 7.15 -3.75
C ILE A 434 -14.35 8.62 -3.33
N ASP A 435 -15.29 9.39 -3.88
CA ASP A 435 -15.52 10.78 -3.47
C ASP A 435 -15.94 10.88 -2.01
N GLY A 436 -16.85 10.02 -1.57
CA GLY A 436 -17.25 9.95 -0.17
C GLY A 436 -16.12 9.52 0.77
N VAL A 437 -15.25 8.60 0.33
CA VAL A 437 -14.03 8.20 1.05
C VAL A 437 -13.13 9.40 1.25
N ILE A 438 -12.79 10.12 0.17
CA ILE A 438 -11.92 11.31 0.25
C ILE A 438 -12.51 12.39 1.15
N ALA A 439 -13.82 12.60 1.09
CA ALA A 439 -14.51 13.56 1.95
C ALA A 439 -14.48 13.17 3.45
N ARG A 440 -14.41 11.87 3.78
CA ARG A 440 -14.35 11.39 5.18
C ARG A 440 -12.94 11.40 5.75
N LEU A 441 -11.94 11.06 4.94
CA LEU A 441 -10.57 10.85 5.43
C LEU A 441 -9.84 12.18 5.64
N ARG A 442 -8.73 12.12 6.38
CA ARG A 442 -7.78 13.22 6.52
C ARG A 442 -7.33 13.69 5.13
N PRO A 443 -7.50 14.98 4.79
CA PRO A 443 -7.05 15.49 3.50
C PRO A 443 -5.54 15.36 3.34
N ALA A 444 -5.08 15.08 2.12
CA ALA A 444 -3.65 15.06 1.83
C ALA A 444 -2.99 16.39 2.21
N GLY A 445 -1.76 16.36 2.68
CA GLY A 445 -1.07 17.56 3.16
C GLY A 445 0.43 17.37 3.22
N VAL A 446 1.20 18.45 3.05
CA VAL A 446 2.63 18.41 3.36
C VAL A 446 2.73 18.25 4.87
N SER A 447 3.43 17.22 5.35
CA SER A 447 3.74 17.16 6.78
C SER A 447 4.50 18.42 7.13
N ALA A 448 3.89 19.32 7.92
CA ALA A 448 4.68 20.17 8.78
C ALA A 448 5.59 19.21 9.55
N THR A 449 6.89 19.46 9.53
CA THR A 449 7.82 18.84 10.48
C THR A 449 7.10 18.75 11.81
N VAL A 450 6.97 17.52 12.35
CA VAL A 450 6.57 17.33 13.74
C VAL A 450 7.56 18.17 14.53
N ALA A 451 7.13 19.36 14.94
CA ALA A 451 7.75 20.03 16.06
C ALA A 451 7.55 19.06 17.21
N ASP A 452 8.66 18.59 17.78
CA ASP A 452 8.70 17.74 18.96
C ASP A 452 7.63 18.20 19.96
N THR A 453 6.59 17.39 20.13
CA THR A 453 5.87 17.35 21.39
C THR A 453 6.62 16.35 22.24
N ASP A 454 7.56 16.88 23.03
CA ASP A 454 8.14 16.19 24.19
C ASP A 454 7.02 15.76 25.14
N PRO A 455 7.10 14.57 25.77
CA PRO A 455 6.36 14.29 27.01
C PRO A 455 6.90 15.07 28.21
#